data_AF-A0A1H6FEI2-F1
#
_entry.id   AF-A0A1H6FEI2-F1
#
_cell.length_a   1.000
_cell.length_b   1.000
_cell.length_c   1.000
_cell.angle_alpha   90.00
_cell.angle_beta   90.00
_cell.angle_gamma   90.00
#
_symmetry.space_group_name_H-M   'P 1'
#
loop_
_entity.id
_entity.type
_entity.pdbx_description
1 polymer ?
#
loop_
_entity_poly.entity_id
_entity_poly.type
_entity_poly.pdbx_seq_one_letter_code
_entity_poly.pdbx_strand_id
1 'polypeptide(L)'
;MSQTSYDEDLYTWSLEQAKLLRAGQFEQIDLEHIIEEIENMSKSEKRTLQSFLETLLMHLLKWQYQPAFQGRSWKFTIIEQRKRIESHLQENPGLKSKLPELIEKAYGYAITGAIRETGLDIDIFPAQCPWPYTQFTDPDFWP
;
A
#
# COMPACT_ATOMS: atom_id res chain seq x y z
N MET A 1 36.86 16.45 -1.26
CA MET A 1 35.86 15.90 -2.20
C MET A 1 34.55 16.61 -1.87
N SER A 2 33.84 17.09 -2.89
CA SER A 2 32.55 17.76 -2.70
C SER A 2 31.58 16.76 -2.10
N GLN A 3 31.04 17.06 -0.91
CA GLN A 3 29.98 16.26 -0.32
C GLN A 3 28.72 16.54 -1.15
N THR A 4 28.21 15.53 -1.86
CA THR A 4 26.97 15.64 -2.62
C THR A 4 25.83 15.90 -1.65
N SER A 5 25.01 16.92 -1.89
CA SER A 5 23.91 17.27 -0.99
C SER A 5 22.75 16.28 -1.12
N TYR A 6 22.15 15.90 0.02
CA TYR A 6 20.94 15.08 0.10
C TYR A 6 19.80 15.63 -0.78
N ASP A 7 19.61 16.96 -0.78
CA ASP A 7 18.53 17.64 -1.49
C ASP A 7 18.71 17.71 -3.02
N GLU A 8 19.96 17.58 -3.50
CA GLU A 8 20.29 17.79 -4.92
C GLU A 8 20.39 16.47 -5.70
N ASP A 9 20.94 15.43 -5.07
CA ASP A 9 21.10 14.11 -5.68
C ASP A 9 21.06 13.01 -4.60
N LEU A 10 19.83 12.64 -4.21
CA LEU A 10 19.56 11.56 -3.25
C LEU A 10 20.22 10.23 -3.66
N TYR A 11 20.26 9.93 -4.96
CA TYR A 11 20.82 8.67 -5.46
C TYR A 11 22.32 8.60 -5.17
N THR A 12 23.09 9.60 -5.61
CA THR A 12 24.54 9.62 -5.36
C THR A 12 24.85 9.75 -3.87
N TRP A 13 24.13 10.62 -3.15
CA TRP A 13 24.26 10.76 -1.69
C TRP A 13 24.05 9.42 -0.97
N SER A 14 23.00 8.65 -1.31
CA SER A 14 22.71 7.38 -0.63
C SER A 14 23.80 6.33 -0.84
N LEU A 15 24.42 6.29 -2.03
CA LEU A 15 25.54 5.41 -2.33
C LEU A 15 26.81 5.81 -1.56
N GLU A 16 27.06 7.11 -1.42
CA GLU A 16 28.16 7.66 -0.61
C GLU A 16 27.97 7.31 0.87
N GLN A 17 26.78 7.53 1.43
CA GLN A 17 26.46 7.16 2.82
C GLN A 17 26.63 5.65 3.05
N ALA A 18 26.15 4.81 2.12
CA ALA A 18 26.33 3.36 2.20
C ALA A 18 27.82 2.96 2.17
N LYS A 19 28.66 3.67 1.41
CA LYS A 19 30.11 3.44 1.37
C LYS A 19 30.76 3.81 2.70
N LEU A 20 30.42 4.96 3.29
CA LEU A 20 30.93 5.40 4.59
C LEU A 20 30.54 4.43 5.71
N LEU A 21 29.28 3.99 5.73
CA LEU A 21 28.78 2.98 6.67
C LEU A 21 29.54 1.66 6.56
N ARG A 22 29.77 1.14 5.33
CA ARG A 22 30.55 -0.09 5.12
C ARG A 22 32.01 0.05 5.53
N ALA A 23 32.58 1.25 5.42
CA ALA A 23 33.95 1.55 5.83
C ALA A 23 34.08 1.82 7.35
N GLY A 24 32.98 1.83 8.10
CA GLY A 24 32.97 2.16 9.54
C GLY A 24 33.29 3.62 9.85
N GLN A 25 33.16 4.52 8.87
CA GLN A 25 33.49 5.95 9.00
C GLN A 25 32.30 6.74 9.58
N PHE A 26 31.82 6.35 10.76
CA PHE A 26 30.61 6.89 11.38
C PHE A 26 30.69 8.38 11.73
N GLU A 27 31.88 8.96 11.84
CA GLU A 27 32.04 10.41 12.07
C GLU A 27 31.73 11.25 10.81
N GLN A 28 31.67 10.62 9.64
CA GLN A 28 31.46 11.28 8.34
C GLN A 28 30.06 11.07 7.78
N ILE A 29 29.24 10.20 8.40
CA ILE A 29 27.89 9.92 7.91
C ILE A 29 26.94 11.06 8.24
N ASP A 30 25.99 11.26 7.35
CA ASP A 30 24.88 12.19 7.54
C ASP A 30 23.75 11.48 8.30
N LEU A 31 23.93 11.37 9.61
CA LEU A 31 23.06 10.54 10.48
C LEU A 31 21.60 11.00 10.45
N GLU A 32 21.33 12.29 10.38
CA GLU A 32 19.99 12.86 10.42
C GLU A 32 19.16 12.42 9.19
N HIS A 33 19.68 12.66 8.00
CA HIS A 33 19.01 12.25 6.76
C HIS A 33 18.95 10.72 6.59
N ILE A 34 19.93 9.96 7.11
CA ILE A 34 19.85 8.49 7.13
C ILE A 34 18.68 8.00 7.99
N ILE A 35 18.49 8.58 9.19
CA ILE A 35 17.35 8.24 10.05
C ILE A 35 16.05 8.58 9.34
N GLU A 36 15.97 9.76 8.75
CA GLU A 36 14.80 10.19 7.98
C GLU A 36 14.45 9.19 6.86
N GLU A 37 15.43 8.74 6.08
CA GLU A 37 15.20 7.78 5.00
C GLU A 37 14.73 6.41 5.49
N ILE A 38 15.23 5.94 6.63
CA ILE A 38 14.76 4.67 7.23
C ILE A 38 13.29 4.80 7.69
N GLU A 39 12.93 5.93 8.29
CA GLU A 39 11.55 6.21 8.67
C GLU A 39 10.64 6.36 7.44
N ASN A 40 11.12 7.05 6.40
CA ASN A 40 10.40 7.26 5.15
C ASN A 40 10.15 5.95 4.42
N MET A 41 11.13 5.05 4.38
CA MET A 41 10.99 3.69 3.85
C MET A 41 9.86 2.94 4.59
N SER A 42 9.87 2.95 5.92
CA SER A 42 8.82 2.29 6.73
C SER A 42 7.43 2.86 6.46
N LYS A 43 7.31 4.19 6.33
CA LYS A 43 6.06 4.88 5.97
C LYS A 43 5.62 4.52 4.54
N SER A 44 6.56 4.36 3.61
CA SER A 44 6.30 3.97 2.23
C SER A 44 5.70 2.58 2.14
N GLU A 45 6.30 1.58 2.79
CA GLU A 45 5.79 0.21 2.81
C GLU A 45 4.37 0.12 3.38
N LYS A 46 4.07 0.91 4.42
CA LYS A 46 2.72 1.03 4.98
C LYS A 46 1.72 1.62 3.97
N ARG A 47 2.10 2.69 3.25
CA ARG A 47 1.26 3.33 2.23
C ARG A 47 1.01 2.40 1.03
N THR A 48 2.02 1.64 0.60
CA THR A 48 1.91 0.66 -0.47
C THR A 48 0.87 -0.40 -0.15
N LEU A 49 0.93 -1.00 1.05
CA LEU A 49 -0.08 -1.96 1.49
C LEU A 49 -1.48 -1.35 1.54
N GLN A 50 -1.62 -0.11 2.05
CA GLN A 50 -2.90 0.60 2.09
C GLN A 50 -3.49 0.75 0.68
N SER A 51 -2.66 1.11 -0.32
CA SER A 51 -3.08 1.28 -1.72
C SER A 51 -3.58 -0.03 -2.35
N PHE A 52 -2.92 -1.15 -2.06
CA PHE A 52 -3.38 -2.46 -2.54
C PHE A 52 -4.74 -2.84 -1.92
N LEU A 53 -4.89 -2.63 -0.60
CA LEU A 53 -6.15 -2.87 0.10
C LEU A 53 -7.28 -2.00 -0.45
N GLU A 54 -7.02 -0.71 -0.67
CA GLU A 54 -7.99 0.25 -1.21
C GLU A 54 -8.46 -0.19 -2.60
N THR A 55 -7.52 -0.53 -3.48
CA THR A 55 -7.83 -0.95 -4.84
C THR A 55 -8.63 -2.26 -4.85
N LEU A 56 -8.27 -3.23 -4.01
CA LEU A 56 -8.98 -4.50 -3.89
C LEU A 56 -10.42 -4.28 -3.40
N LEU A 57 -10.59 -3.59 -2.28
CA LEU A 57 -11.89 -3.34 -1.67
C LEU A 57 -12.81 -2.55 -2.60
N MET A 58 -12.27 -1.54 -3.29
CA MET A 58 -13.04 -0.76 -4.27
C MET A 58 -13.57 -1.66 -5.40
N HIS A 59 -12.74 -2.56 -5.93
CA HIS A 59 -13.17 -3.47 -6.99
C HIS A 59 -14.14 -4.54 -6.50
N LEU A 60 -14.03 -4.99 -5.25
CA LEU A 60 -15.02 -5.90 -4.65
C LEU A 60 -16.38 -5.21 -4.44
N LEU A 61 -16.40 -3.94 -4.02
CA LEU A 61 -17.64 -3.15 -3.97
C LEU A 61 -18.26 -3.01 -5.37
N LYS A 62 -17.46 -2.63 -6.37
CA LYS A 62 -17.91 -2.57 -7.76
C LYS A 62 -18.44 -3.91 -8.24
N TRP A 63 -17.77 -5.01 -7.89
CA TRP A 63 -18.16 -6.36 -8.25
C TRP A 63 -19.55 -6.72 -7.68
N GLN A 64 -19.79 -6.44 -6.39
CA GLN A 64 -21.05 -6.75 -5.73
C GLN A 64 -22.21 -5.86 -6.23
N TYR A 65 -21.98 -4.55 -6.35
CA TYR A 65 -23.06 -3.57 -6.57
C TYR A 65 -23.27 -3.19 -8.04
N GLN A 66 -22.40 -3.64 -8.95
CA GLN A 66 -22.56 -3.47 -10.39
C GLN A 66 -22.38 -4.80 -11.15
N PRO A 67 -23.25 -5.81 -10.94
CA PRO A 67 -23.11 -7.14 -11.55
C PRO A 67 -23.08 -7.11 -13.08
N ALA A 68 -23.77 -6.15 -13.71
CA ALA A 68 -23.78 -5.97 -15.16
C ALA A 68 -22.41 -5.58 -15.76
N PHE A 69 -21.47 -5.12 -14.93
CA PHE A 69 -20.14 -4.65 -15.34
C PHE A 69 -19.00 -5.57 -14.88
N GLN A 70 -19.33 -6.77 -14.37
CA GLN A 70 -18.35 -7.80 -14.00
C GLN A 70 -17.57 -8.31 -15.23
N GLY A 71 -16.55 -7.55 -15.60
CA GLY A 71 -15.70 -7.81 -16.75
C GLY A 71 -14.37 -8.44 -16.36
N ARG A 72 -13.65 -8.90 -17.40
CA ARG A 72 -12.29 -9.46 -17.26
C ARG A 72 -11.34 -8.50 -16.55
N SER A 73 -11.41 -7.20 -16.87
CA SER A 73 -10.54 -6.19 -16.28
C SER A 73 -10.68 -6.17 -14.75
N TRP A 74 -11.89 -6.04 -14.21
CA TRP A 74 -12.11 -6.01 -12.75
C TRP A 74 -11.70 -7.32 -12.09
N LYS A 75 -12.02 -8.46 -12.72
CA LYS A 75 -11.61 -9.78 -12.25
C LYS A 75 -10.10 -9.88 -12.10
N PHE A 76 -9.34 -9.45 -13.12
CA PHE A 76 -7.89 -9.48 -13.07
C PHE A 76 -7.31 -8.51 -12.04
N THR A 77 -7.88 -7.30 -11.90
CA THR A 77 -7.46 -6.37 -10.85
C THR A 77 -7.65 -6.98 -9.46
N ILE A 78 -8.79 -7.61 -9.17
CA ILE A 78 -9.04 -8.28 -7.87
C ILE A 78 -8.00 -9.37 -7.61
N ILE A 79 -7.77 -10.27 -8.58
CA ILE A 79 -6.79 -11.35 -8.46
C ILE A 79 -5.37 -10.79 -8.24
N GLU A 80 -5.01 -9.74 -8.98
CA GLU A 80 -3.70 -9.11 -8.87
C GLU A 80 -3.50 -8.46 -7.50
N GLN A 81 -4.47 -7.69 -7.00
CA GLN A 81 -4.33 -7.03 -5.70
C GLN A 81 -4.25 -8.03 -4.54
N ARG A 82 -4.99 -9.15 -4.61
CA ARG A 82 -4.84 -10.25 -3.64
C ARG A 82 -3.40 -10.77 -3.57
N LYS A 83 -2.80 -11.05 -4.74
CA LYS A 83 -1.41 -11.51 -4.83
C LYS A 83 -0.41 -10.45 -4.35
N ARG A 84 -0.63 -9.18 -4.69
CA ARG A 84 0.23 -8.07 -4.25
C ARG A 84 0.19 -7.91 -2.73
N ILE A 85 -0.99 -7.99 -2.10
CA ILE A 85 -1.14 -7.95 -0.63
C ILE A 85 -0.39 -9.12 0.01
N GLU A 86 -0.57 -10.33 -0.52
CA GLU A 86 0.10 -11.53 -0.01
C GLU A 86 1.63 -11.39 -0.08
N SER A 87 2.19 -11.10 -1.27
CA SER A 87 3.64 -10.94 -1.47
C SER A 87 4.20 -9.83 -0.58
N HIS A 88 3.52 -8.69 -0.53
CA HIS A 88 3.96 -7.53 0.26
C HIS A 88 4.04 -7.85 1.76
N LEU A 89 3.09 -8.63 2.29
CA LEU A 89 3.08 -9.06 3.69
C LEU A 89 4.06 -10.21 3.98
N GLN A 90 4.47 -10.98 2.97
CA GLN A 90 5.55 -11.96 3.11
C GLN A 90 6.91 -11.25 3.22
N GLU A 91 7.12 -10.20 2.43
CA GLU A 91 8.33 -9.38 2.46
C GLU A 91 8.38 -8.46 3.69
N ASN A 92 7.23 -7.96 4.15
CA ASN A 92 7.09 -7.03 5.26
C ASN A 92 6.21 -7.57 6.40
N PRO A 93 6.60 -8.66 7.11
CA PRO A 93 5.74 -9.32 8.08
C PRO A 93 5.32 -8.43 9.27
N GLY A 94 6.10 -7.41 9.61
CA GLY A 94 5.78 -6.44 10.66
C GLY A 94 4.50 -5.64 10.38
N LEU A 95 4.12 -5.47 9.10
CA LEU A 95 2.91 -4.76 8.70
C LEU A 95 1.62 -5.51 9.06
N LYS A 96 1.67 -6.81 9.34
CA LYS A 96 0.49 -7.60 9.76
C LYS A 96 -0.18 -6.98 10.99
N SER A 97 0.60 -6.44 11.92
CA SER A 97 0.08 -5.74 13.11
C SER A 97 -0.73 -4.48 12.80
N LYS A 98 -0.56 -3.91 11.60
CA LYS A 98 -1.24 -2.68 11.15
C LYS A 98 -2.47 -2.95 10.28
N LEU A 99 -2.77 -4.22 9.97
CA LEU A 99 -3.89 -4.57 9.11
C LEU A 99 -5.23 -3.99 9.56
N PRO A 100 -5.62 -4.04 10.86
CA PRO A 100 -6.91 -3.48 11.28
C PRO A 100 -7.06 -2.00 10.93
N GLU A 101 -6.07 -1.19 11.29
CA GLU A 101 -6.00 0.26 10.99
C GLU A 101 -6.01 0.52 9.48
N LEU A 102 -5.21 -0.24 8.73
CA LEU A 102 -5.06 -0.05 7.29
C LEU A 102 -6.31 -0.44 6.51
N ILE A 103 -7.03 -1.49 6.92
CA ILE A 103 -8.26 -1.93 6.29
C ILE A 103 -9.36 -0.90 6.49
N GLU A 104 -9.53 -0.38 7.71
CA GLU A 104 -10.52 0.66 8.01
C GLU A 104 -10.29 1.89 7.13
N LYS A 105 -9.05 2.38 7.09
CA LYS A 105 -8.68 3.53 6.28
C LYS A 105 -8.85 3.25 4.79
N ALA A 106 -8.35 2.13 4.30
CA ALA A 106 -8.46 1.73 2.89
C ALA A 106 -9.91 1.57 2.45
N TYR A 107 -10.78 1.06 3.31
CA TYR A 107 -12.21 0.89 3.01
C TYR A 107 -12.92 2.24 2.83
N GLY A 108 -12.61 3.25 3.66
CA GLY A 108 -13.15 4.59 3.49
C GLY A 108 -12.79 5.21 2.13
N TYR A 109 -11.54 5.05 1.69
CA TYR A 109 -11.12 5.47 0.35
C TYR A 109 -11.76 4.61 -0.75
N ALA A 110 -11.90 3.30 -0.53
CA ALA A 110 -12.53 2.38 -1.48
C ALA A 110 -13.99 2.75 -1.78
N ILE A 111 -14.78 3.16 -0.76
CA ILE A 111 -16.14 3.68 -0.96
C ILE A 111 -16.10 4.92 -1.86
N THR A 112 -15.21 5.88 -1.55
CA THR A 112 -15.09 7.12 -2.33
C THR A 112 -14.73 6.84 -3.79
N GLY A 113 -13.79 5.91 -4.02
CA GLY A 113 -13.42 5.44 -5.35
C GLY A 113 -14.57 4.73 -6.06
N ALA A 114 -15.32 3.87 -5.37
CA ALA A 114 -16.46 3.17 -5.92
C ALA A 114 -17.58 4.14 -6.31
N ILE A 115 -17.94 5.11 -5.45
CA ILE A 115 -18.92 6.17 -5.79
C ILE A 115 -18.48 6.90 -7.06
N ARG A 116 -17.20 7.33 -7.11
CA ARG A 116 -16.66 8.06 -8.26
C ARG A 116 -16.75 7.27 -9.57
N GLU A 117 -16.47 5.97 -9.54
CA GLU A 117 -16.44 5.13 -10.75
C GLU A 117 -17.80 4.55 -11.15
N THR A 118 -18.69 4.33 -10.18
CA THR A 118 -19.99 3.69 -10.40
C THR A 118 -21.14 4.69 -10.53
N GLY A 119 -21.01 5.88 -9.95
CA GLY A 119 -22.08 6.86 -9.81
C GLY A 119 -23.17 6.47 -8.82
N LEU A 120 -22.98 5.42 -8.02
CA LEU A 120 -23.92 4.99 -6.99
C LEU A 120 -23.83 5.88 -5.75
N ASP A 121 -24.96 6.06 -5.06
CA ASP A 121 -25.03 6.81 -3.81
C ASP A 121 -24.27 6.11 -2.67
N ILE A 122 -23.73 6.92 -1.75
CA ILE A 122 -22.97 6.42 -0.59
C ILE A 122 -23.75 5.42 0.26
N ASP A 123 -25.08 5.61 0.37
CA ASP A 123 -25.97 4.77 1.20
C ASP A 123 -26.13 3.34 0.67
N ILE A 124 -25.70 3.07 -0.57
CA ILE A 124 -25.67 1.71 -1.13
C ILE A 124 -24.55 0.89 -0.49
N PHE A 125 -23.45 1.54 -0.08
CA PHE A 125 -22.28 0.88 0.45
C PHE A 125 -22.36 0.78 1.99
N PRO A 126 -22.00 -0.38 2.59
CA PRO A 126 -21.95 -0.51 4.04
C PRO A 126 -20.93 0.48 4.63
N ALA A 127 -21.25 1.11 5.76
CA ALA A 127 -20.37 2.08 6.41
C ALA A 127 -19.04 1.47 6.92
N GLN A 128 -19.00 0.16 7.12
CA GLN A 128 -17.81 -0.60 7.49
C GLN A 128 -17.60 -1.76 6.53
N CYS A 129 -16.36 -2.23 6.38
CA CYS A 129 -16.05 -3.34 5.48
C CYS A 129 -16.85 -4.59 5.89
N PRO A 130 -17.74 -5.11 5.02
CA PRO A 130 -18.58 -6.25 5.38
C PRO A 130 -17.82 -7.58 5.38
N TRP A 131 -16.58 -7.58 4.90
CA TRP A 131 -15.77 -8.78 4.77
C TRP A 131 -14.56 -8.70 5.71
N PRO A 132 -14.32 -9.73 6.55
CA PRO A 132 -13.06 -9.83 7.27
C PRO A 132 -11.89 -10.01 6.30
N TYR A 133 -10.68 -9.66 6.75
CA TYR A 133 -9.44 -9.79 5.97
C TYR A 133 -9.32 -11.15 5.27
N THR A 134 -9.49 -12.23 6.03
CA THR A 134 -9.37 -13.60 5.51
C THR A 134 -10.35 -13.92 4.38
N GLN A 135 -11.51 -13.27 4.34
CA GLN A 135 -12.51 -13.48 3.30
C GLN A 135 -12.21 -12.68 2.04
N PHE A 136 -11.96 -11.37 2.15
CA PHE A 136 -11.75 -10.57 0.93
C PHE A 136 -10.43 -10.88 0.21
N THR A 137 -9.44 -11.43 0.93
CA THR A 137 -8.19 -11.92 0.33
C THR A 137 -8.27 -13.34 -0.21
N ASP A 138 -9.34 -14.09 0.10
CA ASP A 138 -9.52 -15.47 -0.39
C ASP A 138 -9.67 -15.47 -1.92
N PRO A 139 -8.85 -16.22 -2.68
CA PRO A 139 -8.96 -16.34 -4.14
C PRO A 139 -10.35 -16.77 -4.63
N ASP A 140 -11.08 -17.56 -3.84
CA ASP A 140 -12.38 -18.14 -4.20
C ASP A 140 -13.55 -17.23 -3.81
N PHE A 141 -13.30 -16.15 -3.07
CA PHE A 141 -14.33 -15.21 -2.67
C PHE A 141 -14.67 -14.20 -3.79
N TRP A 142 -15.95 -14.12 -4.14
CA TRP A 142 -16.52 -13.15 -5.08
C TRP A 142 -17.90 -12.71 -4.55
N PRO A 143 -18.03 -11.46 -4.04
CA PRO A 143 -19.25 -10.99 -3.38
C PRO A 143 -20.43 -10.78 -4.35
#